data_AF-A0A5J4NZB6-F1
#
_entry.id   AF-A0A5J4NZB6-F1
#
_cell.length_a   1.000
_cell.length_b   1.000
_cell.length_c   1.000
_cell.angle_alpha   90.00
_cell.angle_beta   90.00
_cell.angle_gamma   90.00
#
_symmetry.space_group_name_H-M   'P 1'
#
loop_
_entity.id
_entity.type
_entity.pdbx_description
1 polymer ?
#
loop_
_entity_poly.entity_id
_entity_poly.type
_entity_poly.pdbx_seq_one_letter_code
_entity_poly.pdbx_strand_id
1 'polypeptide(L)'
;MYTRKHSPIHSRLESYSCKMVSEEKRQFKELCVRLKKESDQSDVDSQRLGSSQTLRGLWEMTGQMVNPLTYQMSTVQDQSCIMANANMSPMSNNGSGKKKRSRSDTTSSSDDGNALSLHKCGASSLSLKDLFCLMSTLNSCFGPAYDFLSARSDEFCLEPELWLVKHYISQFCSIYVDKYEELTPQLWKTIEEEIVPSQCLIYSYRPDHLSDPYSSGCLASFNYFFYNKSLRRVLFFSLRVLNDSVPTEDYDDDLPQDLY
;
A
#
# COMPACT_ATOMS: atom_id res chain seq x y z
N MET A 1 17.10 -35.87 -16.95
CA MET A 1 17.28 -34.73 -16.04
C MET A 1 16.35 -33.62 -16.52
N TYR A 2 15.25 -33.36 -15.83
CA TYR A 2 14.37 -32.23 -16.16
C TYR A 2 15.04 -30.96 -15.65
N THR A 3 15.64 -30.18 -16.54
CA THR A 3 16.00 -28.79 -16.25
C THR A 3 14.70 -28.04 -15.97
N ARG A 4 14.50 -27.61 -14.73
CA ARG A 4 13.40 -26.72 -14.36
C ARG A 4 13.56 -25.46 -15.21
N LYS A 5 12.70 -25.27 -16.22
CA LYS A 5 12.64 -23.97 -16.91
C LYS A 5 12.06 -22.99 -15.88
N HIS A 6 12.85 -22.00 -15.51
CA HIS A 6 12.40 -20.94 -14.62
C HIS A 6 11.54 -19.99 -15.44
N SER A 7 10.32 -19.75 -14.96
CA SER A 7 9.42 -18.74 -15.49
C SER A 7 10.11 -17.38 -15.61
N PRO A 8 9.94 -16.63 -16.71
CA PRO A 8 10.56 -15.33 -16.87
C PRO A 8 10.09 -14.36 -15.80
N ILE A 9 11.03 -13.62 -15.22
CA ILE A 9 10.78 -12.66 -14.14
C ILE A 9 11.02 -11.26 -14.67
N HIS A 10 10.06 -10.37 -14.46
CA HIS A 10 10.27 -8.93 -14.64
C HIS A 10 10.24 -8.25 -13.27
N SER A 11 11.34 -7.59 -12.92
CA SER A 11 11.47 -6.81 -11.69
C SER A 11 11.75 -5.35 -11.99
N ARG A 12 11.22 -4.45 -11.17
CA ARG A 12 11.49 -3.00 -11.22
C ARG A 12 11.76 -2.46 -9.83
N LEU A 13 12.81 -1.67 -9.70
CA LEU A 13 13.15 -0.94 -8.49
C LEU A 13 13.47 0.50 -8.87
N GLU A 14 12.50 1.39 -8.73
CA GLU A 14 12.54 2.73 -9.32
C GLU A 14 12.09 3.79 -8.30
N SER A 15 12.75 4.95 -8.32
CA SER A 15 12.53 6.03 -7.36
C SER A 15 11.85 7.22 -8.01
N TYR A 16 10.78 7.71 -7.39
CA TYR A 16 9.90 8.73 -7.93
C TYR A 16 9.72 9.90 -6.96
N SER A 17 9.73 11.13 -7.49
CA SER A 17 9.46 12.35 -6.72
C SER A 17 7.96 12.58 -6.58
N CYS A 18 7.48 12.87 -5.37
CA CYS A 18 6.09 13.26 -5.12
C CYS A 18 5.83 14.76 -5.40
N LYS A 19 6.80 15.48 -5.99
CA LYS A 19 6.63 16.89 -6.35
C LYS A 19 5.88 16.99 -7.67
N MET A 20 4.61 17.40 -7.59
CA MET A 20 3.78 17.59 -8.79
C MET A 20 4.31 18.69 -9.71
N VAL A 21 4.53 18.36 -10.98
CA VAL A 21 4.74 19.31 -12.08
C VAL A 21 3.41 19.86 -12.61
N SER A 22 3.45 20.81 -13.55
CA SER A 22 2.25 21.50 -14.05
C SER A 22 1.18 20.55 -14.61
N GLU A 23 1.60 19.51 -15.32
CA GLU A 23 0.70 18.49 -15.87
C GLU A 23 0.05 17.64 -14.75
N GLU A 24 0.85 17.14 -13.82
CA GLU A 24 0.35 16.36 -12.68
C GLU A 24 -0.60 17.18 -11.79
N LYS A 25 -0.39 18.49 -11.66
CA LYS A 25 -1.34 19.39 -10.97
C LYS A 25 -2.71 19.45 -11.67
N ARG A 26 -2.74 19.38 -13.00
CA ARG A 26 -3.99 19.33 -13.78
C ARG A 26 -4.69 17.98 -13.54
N GLN A 27 -3.94 16.88 -13.68
CA GLN A 27 -4.45 15.52 -13.44
C GLN A 27 -4.98 15.35 -12.01
N PHE A 28 -4.29 15.90 -11.01
CA PHE A 28 -4.75 15.86 -9.61
C PHE A 28 -6.08 16.61 -9.41
N LYS A 29 -6.26 17.76 -10.06
CA LYS A 29 -7.54 18.49 -10.02
C LYS A 29 -8.66 17.70 -10.66
N GLU A 30 -8.39 17.05 -11.79
CA GLU A 30 -9.36 16.19 -12.48
C GLU A 30 -9.78 15.01 -11.61
N LEU A 31 -8.83 14.34 -10.95
CA LEU A 31 -9.11 13.29 -9.97
C LEU A 31 -9.99 13.80 -8.82
N CYS A 32 -9.68 14.98 -8.27
CA CYS A 32 -10.48 15.58 -7.20
C CYS A 32 -11.93 15.85 -7.63
N VAL A 33 -12.15 16.32 -8.86
CA VAL A 33 -13.50 16.56 -9.40
C VAL A 33 -14.24 15.24 -9.61
N ARG A 34 -13.56 14.22 -10.14
CA ARG A 34 -14.14 12.90 -10.39
C ARG A 34 -14.64 12.25 -9.10
N LEU A 35 -13.79 12.18 -8.06
CA LEU A 35 -14.15 11.55 -6.79
C LEU A 35 -15.29 12.29 -6.05
N LYS A 36 -15.41 13.61 -6.21
CA LYS A 36 -16.55 14.37 -5.68
C LYS A 36 -17.86 14.03 -6.37
N LYS A 37 -17.84 13.83 -7.69
CA LYS A 37 -19.05 13.40 -8.42
C LYS A 37 -19.48 12.00 -8.01
N GLU A 38 -18.53 11.11 -7.76
CA GLU A 38 -18.80 9.74 -7.32
C GLU A 38 -19.42 9.71 -5.90
N SER A 39 -18.98 10.59 -4.99
CA SER A 39 -19.56 10.70 -3.65
C SER A 39 -20.98 11.28 -3.62
N ASP A 40 -21.31 12.20 -4.54
CA ASP A 40 -22.66 12.78 -4.62
C ASP A 40 -23.68 11.80 -5.21
N GLN A 41 -23.21 10.77 -5.92
CA GLN A 41 -24.05 9.79 -6.63
C GLN A 41 -24.23 8.47 -5.85
N SER A 42 -23.45 8.23 -4.79
CA SER A 42 -23.47 6.98 -4.02
C SER A 42 -23.39 7.21 -2.51
N ASP A 43 -24.39 6.74 -1.77
CA ASP A 43 -24.53 6.84 -0.30
C ASP A 43 -23.57 5.89 0.47
N VAL A 44 -22.48 5.43 -0.18
CA VAL A 44 -21.58 4.39 0.35
C VAL A 44 -20.11 4.84 0.23
N ASP A 45 -19.48 5.05 1.40
CA ASP A 45 -18.07 5.37 1.64
C ASP A 45 -17.06 4.63 0.72
N SER A 46 -16.76 5.19 -0.44
CA SER A 46 -15.93 4.54 -1.48
C SER A 46 -14.44 4.96 -1.45
N GLN A 47 -13.86 5.13 -0.26
CA GLN A 47 -12.42 5.44 -0.09
C GLN A 47 -11.72 4.45 0.84
N ARG A 48 -12.21 3.22 0.90
CA ARG A 48 -11.63 2.18 1.76
C ARG A 48 -10.57 1.41 0.97
N LEU A 49 -9.38 1.30 1.56
CA LEU A 49 -8.31 0.47 1.02
C LEU A 49 -8.67 -1.00 1.08
N GLY A 50 -8.04 -1.76 0.17
CA GLY A 50 -8.05 -3.21 0.20
C GLY A 50 -7.33 -3.78 1.42
N SER A 51 -7.51 -5.07 1.64
CA SER A 51 -6.78 -5.83 2.67
C SER A 51 -5.32 -6.03 2.30
N SER A 52 -4.41 -6.08 3.26
CA SER A 52 -2.95 -6.22 3.02
C SER A 52 -2.58 -7.41 2.13
N GLN A 53 -1.71 -7.14 1.16
CA GLN A 53 -1.13 -8.16 0.26
C GLN A 53 -0.15 -9.04 0.99
N THR A 54 0.67 -8.45 1.85
CA THR A 54 1.68 -9.17 2.63
C THR A 54 1.03 -10.27 3.47
N LEU A 55 -0.03 -9.93 4.22
CA LEU A 55 -0.70 -10.88 5.11
C LEU A 55 -1.38 -12.00 4.33
N ARG A 56 -2.07 -11.65 3.25
CA ARG A 56 -2.72 -12.61 2.36
C ARG A 56 -1.70 -13.54 1.72
N GLY A 57 -0.63 -12.98 1.15
CA GLY A 57 0.41 -13.75 0.48
C GLY A 57 1.15 -14.69 1.44
N LEU A 58 1.45 -14.25 2.66
CA LEU A 58 2.04 -15.12 3.68
C LEU A 58 1.11 -16.30 4.04
N TRP A 59 -0.19 -16.05 4.18
CA TRP A 59 -1.16 -17.12 4.41
C TRP A 59 -1.24 -18.08 3.22
N GLU A 60 -1.27 -17.57 1.98
CA GLU A 60 -1.29 -18.39 0.77
C GLU A 60 -0.03 -19.26 0.65
N MET A 61 1.14 -18.75 1.08
CA MET A 61 2.41 -19.47 1.00
C MET A 61 2.62 -20.49 2.13
N THR A 62 2.20 -20.16 3.36
CA THR A 62 2.52 -20.96 4.56
C THR A 62 1.32 -21.74 5.11
N GLY A 63 0.11 -21.41 4.67
CA GLY A 63 -1.15 -21.89 5.26
C GLY A 63 -1.46 -21.33 6.65
N GLN A 64 -0.60 -20.46 7.20
CA GLN A 64 -0.72 -19.93 8.56
C GLN A 64 -1.12 -18.46 8.54
N MET A 65 -2.11 -18.11 9.35
CA MET A 65 -2.48 -16.71 9.54
C MET A 65 -1.46 -16.04 10.47
N VAL A 66 -1.01 -14.85 10.10
CA VAL A 66 -0.22 -13.99 11.00
C VAL A 66 -1.13 -13.48 12.10
N ASN A 67 -0.71 -13.63 13.36
CA ASN A 67 -1.51 -13.19 14.50
C ASN A 67 -1.65 -11.65 14.50
N PRO A 68 -2.87 -11.09 14.47
CA PRO A 68 -3.10 -9.64 14.49
C PRO A 68 -2.51 -8.90 15.68
N LEU A 69 -2.20 -9.60 16.78
CA LEU A 69 -1.57 -9.03 17.96
C LEU A 69 -0.04 -8.95 17.88
N THR A 70 0.57 -9.59 16.88
CA THR A 70 2.05 -9.68 16.75
C THR A 70 2.62 -8.74 15.69
N TYR A 71 1.77 -8.00 14.98
CA TYR A 71 2.21 -7.02 14.00
C TYR A 71 1.40 -5.74 14.12
N GLN A 72 1.95 -4.67 13.58
CA GLN A 72 1.26 -3.39 13.41
C GLN A 72 1.25 -2.99 11.93
N MET A 73 0.28 -2.15 11.56
CA MET A 73 0.25 -1.55 10.23
C MET A 73 1.36 -0.50 10.09
N SER A 74 1.85 -0.24 8.87
CA SER A 74 2.80 0.83 8.65
C SER A 74 2.14 2.19 8.90
N THR A 75 2.43 2.80 10.04
CA THR A 75 1.92 4.13 10.44
C THR A 75 3.04 5.18 10.48
N VAL A 76 4.12 4.95 9.72
CA VAL A 76 5.43 5.65 9.75
C VAL A 76 6.39 5.12 10.85
N GLN A 77 6.01 4.05 11.56
CA GLN A 77 6.86 3.41 12.60
C GLN A 77 7.30 4.42 13.70
N ASP A 78 6.29 5.14 14.21
CA ASP A 78 6.13 5.62 15.60
C ASP A 78 7.06 6.71 16.22
N GLN A 79 7.55 7.71 15.45
CA GLN A 79 8.17 8.91 16.05
C GLN A 79 7.23 10.12 16.25
N SER A 80 6.01 10.10 15.70
CA SER A 80 5.08 11.24 15.77
C SER A 80 4.02 11.15 16.86
N CYS A 81 3.75 9.97 17.46
CA CYS A 81 2.69 9.84 18.46
C CYS A 81 3.09 10.38 19.85
N ILE A 82 4.38 10.32 20.21
CA ILE A 82 4.86 10.79 21.52
C ILE A 82 4.81 12.31 21.64
N MET A 83 5.10 13.06 20.57
CA MET A 83 5.09 14.53 20.62
C MET A 83 3.69 15.15 20.65
N ALA A 84 2.66 14.45 20.16
CA ALA A 84 1.28 14.93 20.22
C ALA A 84 0.64 14.72 21.60
N ASN A 85 1.02 13.65 22.32
CA ASN A 85 0.49 13.35 23.65
C ASN A 85 1.20 14.11 24.79
N ALA A 86 2.38 14.68 24.56
CA ALA A 86 3.05 15.54 25.53
C ALA A 86 2.44 16.95 25.66
N ASN A 87 1.57 17.36 24.74
CA ASN A 87 1.01 18.72 24.69
C ASN A 87 -0.49 18.82 25.00
N MET A 88 -1.13 17.76 25.49
CA MET A 88 -2.42 17.90 26.16
C MET A 88 -2.18 18.36 27.60
N SER A 89 -1.88 19.65 27.75
CA SER A 89 -2.10 20.35 29.01
C SER A 89 -3.60 20.24 29.36
N PRO A 90 -3.99 19.92 30.61
CA PRO A 90 -5.39 19.98 30.97
C PRO A 90 -5.86 21.44 30.86
N MET A 91 -6.85 21.70 30.01
CA MET A 91 -7.57 22.96 30.02
C MET A 91 -8.26 23.10 31.38
N SER A 92 -7.65 23.85 32.30
CA SER A 92 -8.33 24.40 33.46
C SER A 92 -9.27 25.51 32.98
N ASN A 93 -10.55 25.22 32.94
CA ASN A 93 -11.59 26.19 32.67
C ASN A 93 -11.85 27.08 33.91
N ASN A 94 -11.98 28.37 33.64
CA ASN A 94 -12.58 29.45 34.42
C ASN A 94 -11.91 30.02 35.69
N GLY A 95 -11.68 31.34 35.61
CA GLY A 95 -12.56 32.27 36.32
C GLY A 95 -12.15 32.66 37.75
N SER A 96 -11.75 33.93 37.88
CA SER A 96 -12.02 34.80 39.03
C SER A 96 -11.90 34.20 40.44
N GLY A 97 -10.79 34.48 41.11
CA GLY A 97 -10.74 34.42 42.57
C GLY A 97 -11.75 35.39 43.20
N LYS A 98 -12.72 34.87 43.96
CA LYS A 98 -13.53 35.64 44.90
C LYS A 98 -13.06 35.36 46.33
N LYS A 99 -12.90 36.43 47.11
CA LYS A 99 -12.69 36.40 48.57
C LYS A 99 -13.90 35.80 49.31
N LYS A 100 -13.62 35.09 50.40
CA LYS A 100 -14.46 34.86 51.61
C LYS A 100 -15.91 34.36 51.39
N ARG A 101 -16.09 33.04 51.51
CA ARG A 101 -17.11 32.33 52.33
C ARG A 101 -16.66 30.88 52.48
N SER A 102 -16.88 30.27 53.65
CA SER A 102 -16.09 29.14 54.16
C SER A 102 -16.93 27.92 54.58
N ARG A 103 -16.46 26.76 54.10
CA ARG A 103 -16.32 25.41 54.72
C ARG A 103 -17.47 24.38 54.72
N SER A 104 -17.13 23.25 54.07
CA SER A 104 -17.34 21.81 54.37
C SER A 104 -18.78 21.27 54.45
N ASP A 105 -19.14 20.06 54.02
CA ASP A 105 -18.50 18.94 53.30
C ASP A 105 -19.60 17.90 52.96
N THR A 106 -19.27 16.95 52.06
CA THR A 106 -19.78 15.56 51.94
C THR A 106 -21.10 15.17 51.22
N THR A 107 -20.90 14.44 50.10
CA THR A 107 -21.46 13.14 49.64
C THR A 107 -22.90 12.98 49.12
N SER A 108 -23.08 12.50 47.87
CA SER A 108 -23.39 11.08 47.53
C SER A 108 -24.07 10.87 46.14
N SER A 109 -24.04 9.61 45.68
CA SER A 109 -24.73 8.90 44.57
C SER A 109 -24.17 9.05 43.14
N SER A 110 -23.53 8.05 42.54
CA SER A 110 -24.06 6.76 41.99
C SER A 110 -24.94 6.96 40.76
N ASP A 111 -24.53 6.49 39.56
CA ASP A 111 -24.95 5.18 39.02
C ASP A 111 -24.42 4.89 37.60
N ASP A 112 -24.06 3.61 37.42
CA ASP A 112 -24.17 2.70 36.27
C ASP A 112 -23.85 3.07 34.81
N GLY A 113 -22.86 2.34 34.28
CA GLY A 113 -23.08 1.34 33.22
C GLY A 113 -23.15 1.79 31.77
N ASN A 114 -22.02 1.70 31.03
CA ASN A 114 -22.08 1.33 29.62
C ASN A 114 -20.84 0.55 29.17
N ALA A 115 -21.07 -0.57 28.51
CA ALA A 115 -20.08 -1.51 28.02
C ALA A 115 -19.11 -0.83 27.03
N LEU A 116 -17.81 -0.99 27.28
CA LEU A 116 -16.74 -0.55 26.40
C LEU A 116 -16.76 -1.39 25.11
N SER A 117 -17.25 -0.78 24.04
CA SER A 117 -17.11 -1.24 22.66
C SER A 117 -15.63 -1.27 22.25
N LEU A 118 -14.99 -2.40 22.53
CA LEU A 118 -13.67 -2.77 22.05
C LEU A 118 -13.78 -3.24 20.58
N HIS A 119 -12.82 -2.81 19.77
CA HIS A 119 -12.58 -3.17 18.36
C HIS A 119 -13.48 -2.54 17.28
N LYS A 120 -13.19 -1.27 16.97
CA LYS A 120 -13.33 -0.77 15.59
C LYS A 120 -11.92 -0.47 15.10
N CYS A 121 -11.31 -1.43 14.40
CA CYS A 121 -10.08 -1.25 13.64
C CYS A 121 -10.33 -0.12 12.64
N GLY A 122 -9.82 1.08 12.94
CA GLY A 122 -10.06 2.28 12.16
C GLY A 122 -9.56 2.08 10.74
N ALA A 123 -10.43 2.28 9.76
CA ALA A 123 -10.07 2.21 8.36
C ALA A 123 -8.87 3.15 8.11
N SER A 124 -7.76 2.57 7.66
CA SER A 124 -6.56 3.27 7.25
C SER A 124 -6.86 4.15 6.03
N SER A 125 -7.39 5.36 6.24
CA SER A 125 -7.77 6.26 5.16
C SER A 125 -6.52 6.80 4.46
N LEU A 126 -6.35 6.46 3.18
CA LEU A 126 -5.34 7.06 2.31
C LEU A 126 -5.72 8.51 2.00
N SER A 127 -4.78 9.45 2.12
CA SER A 127 -5.03 10.82 1.67
C SER A 127 -5.20 10.84 0.15
N LEU A 128 -6.05 11.72 -0.40
CA LEU A 128 -6.19 11.86 -1.86
C LEU A 128 -4.87 12.17 -2.56
N LYS A 129 -3.96 12.90 -1.89
CA LYS A 129 -2.63 13.21 -2.41
C LYS A 129 -1.74 11.97 -2.44
N ASP A 130 -1.82 11.15 -1.40
CA ASP A 130 -1.08 9.91 -1.29
C ASP A 130 -1.58 8.95 -2.38
N LEU A 131 -2.91 8.79 -2.53
CA LEU A 131 -3.53 7.97 -3.58
C LEU A 131 -3.10 8.42 -4.98
N PHE A 132 -3.20 9.72 -5.28
CA PHE A 132 -2.73 10.27 -6.56
C PHE A 132 -1.25 9.96 -6.79
N CYS A 133 -0.41 10.10 -5.75
CA CYS A 133 1.02 9.79 -5.87
C CYS A 133 1.25 8.33 -6.26
N LEU A 134 0.50 7.38 -5.68
CA LEU A 134 0.60 5.95 -6.02
C LEU A 134 0.14 5.70 -7.46
N MET A 135 -0.99 6.28 -7.88
CA MET A 135 -1.53 6.17 -9.24
C MET A 135 -0.56 6.76 -10.29
N SER A 136 -0.02 7.95 -10.03
CA SER A 136 0.97 8.60 -10.91
C SER A 136 2.26 7.79 -11.02
N THR A 137 2.67 7.14 -9.93
CA THR A 137 3.84 6.23 -9.94
C THR A 137 3.61 5.06 -10.89
N LEU A 138 2.44 4.41 -10.84
CA LEU A 138 2.09 3.34 -11.76
C LEU A 138 2.04 3.82 -13.21
N ASN A 139 1.43 4.98 -13.47
CA ASN A 139 1.39 5.56 -14.83
C ASN A 139 2.76 5.89 -15.38
N SER A 140 3.69 6.36 -14.55
CA SER A 140 5.06 6.63 -14.97
C SER A 140 5.82 5.33 -15.28
N CYS A 141 5.51 4.25 -14.54
CA CYS A 141 6.18 2.95 -14.67
C CYS A 141 5.64 2.11 -15.84
N PHE A 142 4.34 2.20 -16.14
CA PHE A 142 3.62 1.28 -17.03
C PHE A 142 2.80 1.98 -18.13
N GLY A 143 2.68 3.31 -18.09
CA GLY A 143 2.08 4.07 -19.17
C GLY A 143 2.91 3.98 -20.46
N PRO A 144 2.29 4.15 -21.64
CA PRO A 144 0.90 4.55 -21.89
C PRO A 144 -0.09 3.39 -22.05
N ALA A 145 0.34 2.14 -21.85
CA ALA A 145 -0.48 0.96 -22.14
C ALA A 145 -1.75 0.87 -21.29
N TYR A 146 -1.75 1.51 -20.12
CA TYR A 146 -2.89 1.57 -19.21
C TYR A 146 -2.92 2.90 -18.45
N ASP A 147 -4.12 3.43 -18.21
CA ASP A 147 -4.33 4.64 -17.40
C ASP A 147 -4.64 4.28 -15.94
N PHE A 148 -3.60 4.28 -15.12
CA PHE A 148 -3.71 4.04 -13.68
C PHE A 148 -4.33 5.21 -12.91
N LEU A 149 -4.64 6.38 -13.53
CA LEU A 149 -5.38 7.46 -12.87
C LEU A 149 -6.87 7.15 -12.73
N SER A 150 -7.34 6.08 -13.37
CA SER A 150 -8.69 5.54 -13.23
C SER A 150 -8.82 4.45 -12.16
N ALA A 151 -7.70 3.94 -11.63
CA ALA A 151 -7.68 2.86 -10.64
C ALA A 151 -8.51 3.20 -9.39
N ARG A 152 -9.11 2.17 -8.77
CA ARG A 152 -9.96 2.34 -7.60
C ARG A 152 -9.14 2.34 -6.32
N SER A 153 -9.68 2.97 -5.27
CA SER A 153 -8.97 3.05 -3.98
C SER A 153 -8.82 1.70 -3.29
N ASP A 154 -9.75 0.76 -3.50
CA ASP A 154 -9.73 -0.60 -2.94
C ASP A 154 -8.68 -1.52 -3.59
N GLU A 155 -8.12 -1.13 -4.74
CA GLU A 155 -6.99 -1.81 -5.38
C GLU A 155 -5.64 -1.47 -4.71
N PHE A 156 -5.64 -0.44 -3.86
CA PHE A 156 -4.49 -0.09 -3.02
C PHE A 156 -4.70 -0.59 -1.60
N CYS A 157 -3.63 -1.06 -0.99
CA CYS A 157 -3.65 -1.61 0.36
C CYS A 157 -2.58 -0.91 1.20
N LEU A 158 -2.88 -0.61 2.46
CA LEU A 158 -1.84 -0.29 3.43
C LEU A 158 -1.23 -1.61 3.91
N GLU A 159 0.10 -1.67 3.95
CA GLU A 159 0.85 -2.86 4.33
C GLU A 159 1.34 -2.78 5.77
N PRO A 160 1.62 -3.94 6.40
CA PRO A 160 2.17 -4.00 7.74
C PRO A 160 3.55 -3.36 7.82
N GLU A 161 4.10 -3.34 9.03
CA GLU A 161 5.46 -2.88 9.29
C GLU A 161 6.53 -3.60 8.46
N LEU A 162 7.68 -2.93 8.32
CA LEU A 162 8.71 -3.25 7.35
C LEU A 162 9.25 -4.68 7.47
N TRP A 163 9.41 -5.21 8.69
CA TRP A 163 10.00 -6.53 8.87
C TRP A 163 9.14 -7.62 8.23
N LEU A 164 7.81 -7.48 8.31
CA LEU A 164 6.87 -8.46 7.76
C LEU A 164 6.83 -8.39 6.23
N VAL A 165 6.89 -7.17 5.68
CA VAL A 165 7.03 -6.94 4.23
C VAL A 165 8.36 -7.51 3.71
N LYS A 166 9.47 -7.25 4.40
CA LYS A 166 10.80 -7.84 4.10
C LYS A 166 10.75 -9.36 4.12
N HIS A 167 10.09 -9.93 5.13
CA HIS A 167 9.94 -11.36 5.27
C HIS A 167 9.16 -11.97 4.10
N TYR A 168 8.01 -11.39 3.75
CA TYR A 168 7.23 -11.84 2.60
C TYR A 168 8.00 -11.72 1.29
N ILE A 169 8.64 -10.58 1.00
CA ILE A 169 9.47 -10.41 -0.20
C ILE A 169 10.57 -11.47 -0.25
N SER A 170 11.20 -11.77 0.89
CA SER A 170 12.26 -12.78 0.94
C SER A 170 11.72 -14.17 0.62
N GLN A 171 10.58 -14.56 1.20
CA GLN A 171 9.92 -15.82 0.91
C GLN A 171 9.49 -15.91 -0.56
N PHE A 172 8.85 -14.86 -1.07
CA PHE A 172 8.41 -14.77 -2.46
C PHE A 172 9.60 -14.92 -3.42
N CYS A 173 10.66 -14.13 -3.23
CA CYS A 173 11.83 -14.16 -4.10
C CYS A 173 12.61 -15.47 -3.97
N SER A 174 12.65 -16.13 -2.81
CA SER A 174 13.33 -17.43 -2.67
C SER A 174 12.68 -18.54 -3.50
N ILE A 175 11.39 -18.40 -3.85
CA ILE A 175 10.69 -19.37 -4.70
C ILE A 175 11.03 -19.16 -6.18
N TYR A 176 11.10 -17.89 -6.61
CA TYR A 176 11.12 -17.54 -8.03
C TYR A 176 12.47 -17.03 -8.52
N VAL A 177 13.23 -16.31 -7.71
CA VAL A 177 14.49 -15.65 -8.08
C VAL A 177 15.68 -16.54 -7.75
N ASP A 178 16.44 -16.91 -8.78
CA ASP A 178 17.64 -17.70 -8.61
C ASP A 178 18.68 -16.98 -7.75
N LYS A 179 19.23 -17.72 -6.77
CA LYS A 179 20.28 -17.24 -5.85
C LYS A 179 19.91 -15.95 -5.12
N TYR A 180 18.64 -15.78 -4.75
CA TYR A 180 18.17 -14.61 -4.01
C TYR A 180 18.97 -14.33 -2.73
N GLU A 181 19.45 -15.38 -2.03
CA GLU A 181 20.31 -15.24 -0.84
C GLU A 181 21.59 -14.42 -1.10
N GLU A 182 22.16 -14.51 -2.31
CA GLU A 182 23.37 -13.75 -2.69
C GLU A 182 23.02 -12.29 -3.03
N LEU A 183 21.82 -12.05 -3.56
CA LEU A 183 21.34 -10.73 -3.99
C LEU A 183 20.78 -9.89 -2.84
N THR A 184 20.12 -10.53 -1.86
CA THR A 184 19.33 -9.84 -0.83
C THR A 184 20.11 -8.80 -0.01
N PRO A 185 21.39 -8.99 0.37
CA PRO A 185 22.11 -7.99 1.14
C PRO A 185 22.34 -6.70 0.34
N GLN A 186 22.70 -6.82 -0.94
CA GLN A 186 22.91 -5.67 -1.82
C GLN A 186 21.59 -4.97 -2.14
N LEU A 187 20.52 -5.73 -2.40
CA LEU A 187 19.19 -5.18 -2.65
C LEU A 187 18.73 -4.29 -1.48
N TRP A 188 18.72 -4.82 -0.26
CA TRP A 188 18.23 -4.08 0.90
C TRP A 188 19.16 -2.94 1.30
N LYS A 189 20.48 -3.05 1.05
CA LYS A 189 21.40 -1.93 1.22
C LYS A 189 21.03 -0.76 0.30
N THR A 190 20.82 -1.02 -0.99
CA THR A 190 20.42 0.01 -1.97
C THR A 190 19.09 0.65 -1.60
N ILE A 191 18.11 -0.16 -1.16
CA ILE A 191 16.81 0.36 -0.71
C ILE A 191 16.98 1.25 0.54
N GLU A 192 17.80 0.84 1.51
CA GLU A 192 18.07 1.62 2.73
C GLU A 192 18.66 2.99 2.40
N GLU A 193 19.66 3.03 1.51
CA GLU A 193 20.33 4.27 1.07
C GLU A 193 19.39 5.20 0.27
N GLU A 194 18.47 4.65 -0.51
CA GLU A 194 17.62 5.43 -1.43
C GLU A 194 16.36 6.02 -0.77
N ILE A 195 15.73 5.31 0.16
CA ILE A 195 14.40 5.69 0.69
C ILE A 195 14.24 5.61 2.21
N VAL A 196 15.19 5.02 2.94
CA VAL A 196 15.10 4.78 4.39
C VAL A 196 13.77 4.09 4.76
N PRO A 197 13.60 2.79 4.45
CA PRO A 197 12.34 2.06 4.58
C PRO A 197 11.71 2.09 5.98
N SER A 198 12.53 2.25 7.02
CA SER A 198 12.06 2.39 8.41
C SER A 198 11.21 3.65 8.63
N GLN A 199 11.33 4.66 7.76
CA GLN A 199 10.56 5.91 7.81
C GLN A 199 9.46 5.96 6.75
N CYS A 200 9.12 4.82 6.12
CA CYS A 200 8.13 4.76 5.05
C CYS A 200 6.74 4.34 5.55
N LEU A 201 5.71 4.89 4.91
CA LEU A 201 4.44 4.20 4.77
C LEU A 201 4.57 3.19 3.64
N ILE A 202 4.13 1.96 3.87
CA ILE A 202 4.23 0.90 2.88
C ILE A 202 2.84 0.63 2.33
N TYR A 203 2.71 0.77 1.01
CA TYR A 203 1.49 0.42 0.30
C TYR A 203 1.76 -0.70 -0.69
N SER A 204 0.71 -1.38 -1.12
CA SER A 204 0.77 -2.25 -2.29
C SER A 204 -0.34 -1.95 -3.27
N TYR A 205 -0.09 -2.21 -4.56
CA TYR A 205 -1.12 -2.25 -5.59
C TYR A 205 -1.47 -3.70 -5.93
N ARG A 206 -2.73 -4.06 -5.71
CA ARG A 206 -3.30 -5.33 -6.10
C ARG A 206 -4.49 -5.07 -7.03
N PRO A 207 -4.29 -5.17 -8.34
CA PRO A 207 -5.38 -5.07 -9.29
C PRO A 207 -6.37 -6.22 -9.10
N ASP A 208 -7.62 -6.00 -9.50
CA ASP A 208 -8.54 -7.13 -9.69
C ASP A 208 -8.09 -7.94 -10.92
N HIS A 209 -7.69 -9.19 -10.69
CA HIS A 209 -7.16 -10.11 -11.70
C HIS A 209 -8.13 -10.37 -12.86
N LEU A 210 -9.43 -10.12 -12.67
CA LEU A 210 -10.42 -10.25 -13.75
C LEU A 210 -10.49 -9.02 -14.65
N SER A 211 -10.11 -7.84 -14.15
CA SER A 211 -10.24 -6.58 -14.89
C SER A 211 -8.93 -5.99 -15.39
N ASP A 212 -7.77 -6.43 -14.89
CA ASP A 212 -6.48 -5.82 -15.21
C ASP A 212 -5.68 -6.58 -16.30
N PRO A 213 -5.48 -5.97 -17.49
CA PRO A 213 -4.63 -6.52 -18.54
C PRO A 213 -3.17 -6.72 -18.11
N TYR A 214 -2.66 -5.89 -17.19
CA TYR A 214 -1.29 -5.99 -16.70
C TYR A 214 -1.06 -7.27 -15.89
N SER A 215 -2.11 -7.81 -15.27
CA SER A 215 -2.09 -9.04 -14.47
C SER A 215 -2.27 -10.32 -15.30
N SER A 216 -2.66 -10.19 -16.57
CA SER A 216 -2.78 -11.34 -17.48
C SER A 216 -1.43 -12.05 -17.67
N GLY A 217 -1.45 -13.39 -17.70
CA GLY A 217 -0.25 -14.22 -17.88
C GLY A 217 0.76 -14.18 -16.72
N CYS A 218 0.39 -13.65 -15.56
CA CYS A 218 1.25 -13.60 -14.37
C CYS A 218 0.92 -14.76 -13.41
N LEU A 219 1.92 -15.56 -13.04
CA LEU A 219 1.80 -16.62 -12.02
C LEU A 219 1.75 -16.03 -10.61
N ALA A 220 2.61 -15.06 -10.34
CA ALA A 220 2.73 -14.42 -9.04
C ALA A 220 3.34 -13.03 -9.19
N SER A 221 2.87 -12.06 -8.40
CA SER A 221 3.46 -10.72 -8.38
C SER A 221 3.28 -10.02 -7.05
N PHE A 222 4.12 -9.01 -6.83
CA PHE A 222 3.90 -7.97 -5.83
C PHE A 222 4.22 -6.59 -6.41
N ASN A 223 3.57 -5.55 -5.89
CA ASN A 223 3.81 -4.17 -6.29
C ASN A 223 3.83 -3.29 -5.05
N TYR A 224 4.99 -3.09 -4.43
CA TYR A 224 5.15 -2.30 -3.21
C TYR A 224 5.56 -0.86 -3.50
N PHE A 225 5.03 0.05 -2.70
CA PHE A 225 5.43 1.46 -2.65
C PHE A 225 5.96 1.76 -1.26
N PHE A 226 7.24 2.12 -1.16
CA PHE A 226 7.84 2.67 0.04
C PHE A 226 7.75 4.19 -0.03
N TYR A 227 6.76 4.77 0.63
CA TYR A 227 6.50 6.19 0.59
C TYR A 227 7.14 6.91 1.79
N ASN A 228 8.21 7.65 1.53
CA ASN A 228 8.85 8.51 2.52
C ASN A 228 8.35 9.96 2.37
N LYS A 229 7.51 10.39 3.32
CA LYS A 229 6.92 11.75 3.33
C LYS A 229 7.97 12.84 3.52
N SER A 230 9.00 12.59 4.32
CA SER A 230 10.08 13.53 4.60
C SER A 230 10.95 13.79 3.36
N LEU A 231 11.28 12.73 2.63
CA LEU A 231 12.00 12.83 1.35
C LEU A 231 11.11 13.28 0.18
N ARG A 232 9.79 13.26 0.37
CA ARG A 232 8.78 13.48 -0.68
C ARG A 232 9.06 12.57 -1.88
N ARG A 233 9.31 11.30 -1.60
CA ARG A 233 9.75 10.30 -2.57
C ARG A 233 9.02 8.98 -2.34
N VAL A 234 8.74 8.28 -3.43
CA VAL A 234 8.23 6.90 -3.43
C VAL A 234 9.26 6.02 -4.13
N LEU A 235 9.70 4.98 -3.46
CA LEU A 235 10.43 3.89 -4.11
C LEU A 235 9.40 2.80 -4.47
N PHE A 236 9.26 2.54 -5.77
CA PHE A 236 8.40 1.49 -6.30
C PHE A 236 9.22 0.22 -6.51
N PHE A 237 8.81 -0.87 -5.86
CA PHE A 237 9.40 -2.18 -6.00
C PHE A 237 8.34 -3.18 -6.48
N SER A 238 8.45 -3.59 -7.73
CA SER A 238 7.55 -4.56 -8.35
C SER A 238 8.34 -5.76 -8.85
N LEU A 239 7.74 -6.94 -8.73
CA LEU A 239 8.23 -8.16 -9.35
C LEU A 239 7.03 -8.96 -9.83
N ARG A 240 7.10 -9.44 -11.08
CA ARG A 240 6.13 -10.36 -11.68
C ARG A 240 6.82 -11.57 -12.26
N VAL A 241 6.19 -12.72 -12.06
CA VAL A 241 6.60 -14.01 -12.58
C VAL A 241 5.63 -14.37 -13.70
N LEU A 242 6.12 -14.51 -14.92
CA LEU A 242 5.31 -14.76 -16.09
C LEU A 242 5.08 -16.27 -16.29
N ASN A 243 3.92 -16.62 -16.81
CA ASN A 243 3.66 -17.99 -17.24
C ASN A 243 4.38 -18.25 -18.58
N ASP A 244 5.09 -19.38 -18.68
CA ASP A 244 5.81 -19.80 -19.90
C ASP A 244 4.85 -20.20 -21.04
N SER A 245 3.55 -20.35 -20.76
CA SER A 245 2.58 -21.00 -21.65
C SER A 245 1.82 -20.05 -22.59
N VAL A 246 2.49 -19.14 -23.27
CA VAL A 246 1.93 -18.59 -24.52
C VAL A 246 2.85 -19.01 -25.65
N PRO A 247 2.55 -20.12 -26.36
CA PRO A 247 3.03 -20.26 -27.72
C PRO A 247 2.55 -19.03 -28.45
N THR A 248 3.46 -18.24 -29.03
CA THR A 248 3.07 -17.37 -30.14
C THR A 248 2.43 -18.30 -31.16
N GLU A 249 1.11 -18.18 -31.34
CA GLU A 249 0.45 -18.77 -32.49
C GLU A 249 0.94 -17.98 -33.71
N ASP A 250 2.15 -18.34 -34.16
CA ASP A 250 2.63 -18.05 -35.50
C ASP A 250 1.73 -18.87 -36.44
N TYR A 251 0.56 -18.32 -36.77
CA TYR A 251 -0.16 -18.72 -37.98
C TYR A 251 0.67 -18.24 -39.16
N ASP A 252 1.77 -18.94 -39.44
CA ASP A 252 2.43 -18.83 -40.72
C ASP A 252 1.51 -19.38 -41.80
N ASP A 253 1.19 -18.45 -42.67
CA ASP A 253 0.52 -18.45 -43.95
C ASP A 253 1.01 -19.57 -44.89
N ASP A 254 0.67 -20.83 -44.62
CA ASP A 254 0.79 -21.93 -45.60
C ASP A 254 -0.50 -22.03 -46.44
N LEU A 255 -0.75 -20.99 -47.24
CA LEU A 255 -1.61 -21.05 -48.41
C LEU A 255 -0.77 -21.59 -49.58
N PRO A 256 -1.02 -22.81 -50.11
CA PRO A 256 -0.31 -23.27 -51.28
C PRO A 256 -0.70 -22.43 -52.50
N GLN A 257 0.19 -21.52 -52.92
CA GLN A 257 0.17 -20.91 -54.24
C GLN A 257 0.73 -21.90 -55.26
N ASP A 258 -0.08 -22.86 -55.68
CA ASP A 258 0.14 -23.58 -56.93
C ASP A 258 -1.12 -23.46 -57.81
N LEU A 259 -1.15 -22.35 -58.55
CA LEU A 259 -1.91 -22.18 -59.78
C LEU A 259 -0.88 -22.20 -60.92
N TYR A 260 -0.79 -23.32 -61.64
CA TYR A 260 -0.48 -23.40 -63.07
C TYR A 260 -1.05 -24.69 -63.65
#